data_AF-A0A1C6U406-F1
#
_entry.id   AF-A0A1C6U406-F1
#
_cell.length_a   1.000
_cell.length_b   1.000
_cell.length_c   1.000
_cell.angle_alpha   90.00
_cell.angle_beta   90.00
_cell.angle_gamma   90.00
#
_symmetry.space_group_name_H-M   'P 1'
#
loop_
_entity.id
_entity.type
_entity.pdbx_description
1 polymer ?
#
loop_
_entity_poly.entity_id
_entity_poly.type
_entity_poly.pdbx_seq_one_letter_code
_entity_poly.pdbx_strand_id
1 'polypeptide(L)'
;MDSGADGTQPVGNPAAGVVHSLSERHETLATVESLTGGLLAASIVEIAGVSGIFRGGLVVYATELKSWLAGVPEDLLADRGPVDPDVAVALAEGGRRRCGADWGLATTGVAGPEPQDGKPVGLVYVAAAGPSGTHVRQLDLAGGRDHIRSATVIEALRLLTERIRETDAAQADAAQADAAQADAAQADAAQADAAQADAAQADAAQADAAQADAAQAGGRRAGAGRR
;
A
#
# COMPACT_ATOMS: atom_id res chain seq x y z
N MET A 1 -29.01 -8.74 -37.69
CA MET A 1 -27.90 -7.97 -38.26
C MET A 1 -28.08 -6.59 -37.66
N ASP A 2 -27.38 -6.19 -36.60
CA ASP A 2 -25.93 -6.15 -36.37
C ASP A 2 -25.75 -6.07 -34.83
N SER A 3 -25.21 -7.09 -34.16
CA SER A 3 -23.80 -7.21 -33.77
C SER A 3 -23.23 -5.94 -33.10
N GLY A 4 -22.95 -6.07 -31.80
CA GLY A 4 -22.42 -5.03 -30.93
C GLY A 4 -22.18 -5.60 -29.54
N ALA A 5 -21.57 -6.78 -29.47
CA ALA A 5 -21.01 -7.32 -28.24
C ALA A 5 -19.72 -6.54 -27.95
N ASP A 6 -19.84 -5.41 -27.27
CA ASP A 6 -18.69 -4.79 -26.63
C ASP A 6 -18.40 -5.58 -25.35
N GLY A 7 -17.18 -6.13 -25.29
CA GLY A 7 -16.70 -7.02 -24.24
C GLY A 7 -16.38 -6.32 -22.94
N THR A 8 -17.16 -5.33 -22.54
CA THR A 8 -17.01 -4.64 -21.26
C THR A 8 -17.51 -5.59 -20.19
N GLN A 9 -16.56 -6.28 -19.55
CA GLN A 9 -16.82 -6.99 -18.29
C GLN A 9 -17.67 -6.07 -17.40
N PRO A 10 -18.82 -6.52 -16.86
CA PRO A 10 -19.62 -5.67 -16.00
C PRO A 10 -18.71 -5.19 -14.87
N VAL A 11 -18.38 -3.90 -14.91
CA VAL A 11 -17.49 -3.28 -13.93
C VAL A 11 -18.23 -3.41 -12.61
N GLY A 12 -17.79 -4.32 -11.76
CA GLY A 12 -18.43 -4.55 -10.46
C GLY A 12 -18.56 -3.23 -9.72
N ASN A 13 -19.59 -3.11 -8.88
CA ASN A 13 -19.81 -1.92 -8.06
C ASN A 13 -18.49 -1.53 -7.36
N PRO A 14 -17.90 -0.35 -7.63
CA PRO A 14 -16.60 0.04 -7.05
C PRO A 14 -16.59 0.00 -5.53
N ALA A 15 -17.72 0.31 -4.87
CA ALA A 15 -17.84 0.23 -3.42
C ALA A 15 -17.76 -1.22 -2.93
N ALA A 16 -18.38 -2.16 -3.65
CA ALA A 16 -18.30 -3.59 -3.32
C ALA A 16 -16.86 -4.12 -3.43
N GLY A 17 -16.12 -3.68 -4.46
CA GLY A 17 -14.71 -4.01 -4.62
C GLY A 17 -13.86 -3.53 -3.43
N VAL A 18 -14.01 -2.27 -3.04
CA VAL A 18 -13.32 -1.69 -1.86
C VAL A 18 -13.66 -2.46 -0.58
N VAL A 19 -14.95 -2.70 -0.32
CA VAL A 19 -15.39 -3.38 0.91
C VAL A 19 -14.84 -4.79 0.97
N HIS A 20 -14.85 -5.52 -0.15
CA HIS A 20 -14.28 -6.85 -0.23
C HIS A 20 -12.77 -6.84 0.06
N SER A 21 -12.00 -6.02 -0.67
CA SER A 21 -10.54 -5.97 -0.51
C SER A 21 -10.11 -5.55 0.90
N LEU A 22 -10.77 -4.55 1.50
CA LEU A 22 -10.45 -4.14 2.87
C LEU A 22 -10.83 -5.21 3.90
N SER A 23 -11.91 -5.95 3.67
CA SER A 23 -12.33 -7.04 4.56
C SER A 23 -11.32 -8.19 4.56
N GLU A 24 -10.78 -8.56 3.39
CA GLU A 24 -9.73 -9.58 3.26
C GLU A 24 -8.42 -9.14 3.94
N ARG A 25 -8.13 -7.84 3.93
CA ARG A 25 -6.94 -7.25 4.54
C ARG A 25 -7.10 -6.94 6.03
N HIS A 26 -8.29 -7.10 6.60
CA HIS A 26 -8.65 -6.62 7.93
C HIS A 26 -8.31 -5.14 8.17
N GLU A 27 -8.38 -4.34 7.11
CA GLU A 27 -8.09 -2.92 7.12
C GLU A 27 -9.38 -2.10 7.15
N THR A 28 -9.27 -0.88 7.67
CA THR A 28 -10.40 -0.01 7.96
C THR A 28 -10.37 1.28 7.16
N LEU A 29 -11.54 1.86 6.92
CA LEU A 29 -11.74 3.04 6.08
C LEU A 29 -12.54 4.13 6.81
N ALA A 30 -12.12 5.38 6.60
CA ALA A 30 -12.88 6.57 6.91
C ALA A 30 -13.01 7.51 5.71
N THR A 31 -14.09 8.27 5.63
CA THR A 31 -14.33 9.24 4.55
C THR A 31 -14.38 10.69 5.04
N VAL A 32 -13.96 11.63 4.20
CA VAL A 32 -14.12 13.08 4.44
C VAL A 32 -14.69 13.75 3.19
N GLU A 33 -15.95 14.18 3.29
CA GLU A 33 -16.71 14.64 2.13
C GLU A 33 -16.98 16.13 2.18
N SER A 34 -16.79 16.83 1.05
CA SER A 34 -17.30 18.18 0.84
C SER A 34 -18.42 18.13 -0.20
N LEU A 35 -18.12 18.24 -1.50
CA LEU A 35 -19.14 18.32 -2.56
C LEU A 35 -20.09 17.11 -2.65
N THR A 36 -19.63 15.92 -2.25
CA THR A 36 -20.42 14.69 -2.32
C THR A 36 -21.45 14.60 -1.20
N GLY A 37 -21.26 15.33 -0.09
CA GLY A 37 -22.30 15.55 0.92
C GLY A 37 -22.85 14.29 1.59
N GLY A 38 -22.00 13.29 1.83
CA GLY A 38 -22.39 12.00 2.43
C GLY A 38 -22.67 10.89 1.42
N LEU A 39 -22.64 11.20 0.12
CA LEU A 39 -22.93 10.22 -0.93
C LEU A 39 -21.86 9.13 -1.02
N LEU A 40 -20.58 9.45 -0.78
CA LEU A 40 -19.51 8.46 -0.78
C LEU A 40 -19.68 7.48 0.38
N ALA A 41 -19.93 7.98 1.60
CA ALA A 41 -20.23 7.15 2.76
C ALA A 41 -21.47 6.28 2.52
N ALA A 42 -22.55 6.85 1.96
CA ALA A 42 -23.77 6.10 1.65
C ALA A 42 -23.50 4.95 0.68
N SER A 43 -22.78 5.18 -0.43
CA SER A 43 -22.43 4.14 -1.40
C SER A 43 -21.60 3.00 -0.80
N ILE A 44 -20.75 3.29 0.20
CA ILE A 44 -19.98 2.28 0.93
C ILE A 44 -20.89 1.51 1.90
N VAL A 45 -21.74 2.23 2.66
CA VAL A 45 -22.63 1.67 3.68
C VAL A 45 -23.73 0.77 3.08
N GLU A 46 -24.09 0.97 1.81
CA GLU A 46 -25.03 0.10 1.08
C GLU A 46 -24.52 -1.34 0.90
N ILE A 47 -23.21 -1.60 1.06
CA ILE A 47 -22.62 -2.92 0.86
C ILE A 47 -22.71 -3.75 2.15
N ALA A 48 -23.19 -4.99 2.03
CA ALA A 48 -23.24 -5.92 3.16
C ALA A 48 -21.83 -6.21 3.71
N GLY A 49 -21.70 -6.29 5.04
CA GLY A 49 -20.42 -6.54 5.72
C GLY A 49 -19.58 -5.29 6.00
N VAL A 50 -20.02 -4.11 5.54
CA VAL A 50 -19.31 -2.83 5.71
C VAL A 50 -18.96 -2.48 7.17
N SER A 51 -19.71 -2.98 8.16
CA SER A 51 -19.43 -2.75 9.59
C SER A 51 -18.06 -3.28 10.04
N GLY A 52 -17.47 -4.23 9.31
CA GLY A 52 -16.12 -4.74 9.60
C GLY A 52 -15.00 -3.78 9.18
N ILE A 53 -15.26 -2.86 8.25
CA ILE A 53 -14.22 -2.01 7.64
C ILE A 53 -14.49 -0.51 7.83
N PHE A 54 -15.75 -0.07 7.81
CA PHE A 54 -16.05 1.36 7.82
C PHE A 54 -16.14 1.91 9.25
N ARG A 55 -15.22 2.81 9.59
CA ARG A 55 -15.12 3.42 10.93
C ARG A 55 -16.03 4.62 11.10
N GLY A 56 -16.39 5.27 10.00
CA GLY A 56 -17.17 6.50 9.99
C GLY A 56 -16.57 7.52 9.05
N GLY A 57 -17.02 8.76 9.16
CA GLY A 57 -16.52 9.84 8.33
C GLY A 57 -17.01 11.21 8.76
N LEU A 58 -16.56 12.22 8.03
CA LEU A 58 -16.88 13.62 8.26
C LEU A 58 -17.49 14.19 6.99
N VAL A 59 -18.54 15.00 7.12
CA VAL A 59 -19.03 15.86 6.04
C VAL A 59 -18.68 17.30 6.40
N VAL A 60 -17.68 17.87 5.71
CA VAL A 60 -17.06 19.17 6.04
C VAL A 60 -17.22 20.17 4.90
N TYR A 61 -18.46 20.65 4.72
CA TYR A 61 -18.81 21.52 3.61
C TYR A 61 -18.20 22.92 3.74
N ALA A 62 -18.36 23.54 4.91
CA ALA A 62 -17.82 24.88 5.18
C ALA A 62 -16.28 24.85 5.33
N THR A 63 -15.60 25.89 4.84
CA THR A 63 -14.13 25.96 4.75
C THR A 63 -13.48 25.87 6.12
N GLU A 64 -13.97 26.64 7.10
CA GLU A 64 -13.49 26.66 8.48
C GLU A 64 -13.65 25.31 9.19
N LEU A 65 -14.69 24.54 8.85
CA LEU A 65 -14.91 23.20 9.40
C LEU A 65 -13.90 22.18 8.88
N LYS A 66 -13.27 22.41 7.72
CA LYS A 66 -12.17 21.56 7.23
C LYS A 66 -10.97 21.64 8.18
N SER A 67 -10.65 22.81 8.72
CA SER A 67 -9.65 22.95 9.78
C SER A 67 -10.11 22.29 11.07
N TRP A 68 -11.27 22.70 11.60
CA TRP A 68 -11.70 22.29 12.93
C TRP A 68 -11.94 20.77 13.07
N LEU A 69 -12.66 20.17 12.11
CA LEU A 69 -13.06 18.77 12.15
C LEU A 69 -12.04 17.82 11.54
N ALA A 70 -11.45 18.18 10.39
CA ALA A 70 -10.52 17.31 9.67
C ALA A 70 -9.04 17.66 9.93
N GLY A 71 -8.72 18.81 10.55
CA GLY A 71 -7.35 19.20 10.84
C GLY A 71 -6.58 19.69 9.62
N VAL A 72 -7.26 20.25 8.62
CA VAL A 72 -6.59 20.94 7.51
C VAL A 72 -5.93 22.22 8.04
N PRO A 73 -4.64 22.49 7.76
CA PRO A 73 -3.98 23.71 8.22
C PRO A 73 -4.72 24.98 7.77
N GLU A 74 -4.88 25.94 8.68
CA GLU A 74 -5.64 27.18 8.41
C GLU A 74 -4.93 28.09 7.40
N ASP A 75 -3.60 28.14 7.47
CA ASP A 75 -2.74 28.84 6.51
C ASP A 75 -2.90 28.27 5.10
N LEU A 76 -2.96 26.94 4.98
CA LEU A 76 -3.22 26.27 3.69
C LEU A 76 -4.58 26.67 3.11
N LEU A 77 -5.63 26.71 3.94
CA LEU A 77 -6.96 27.12 3.50
C LEU A 77 -7.01 28.59 3.11
N ALA A 78 -6.30 29.46 3.84
CA ALA A 78 -6.21 30.89 3.55
C ALA A 78 -5.49 31.15 2.21
N ASP A 79 -4.39 30.42 1.96
CA ASP A 79 -3.54 30.64 0.78
C ASP A 79 -4.08 29.99 -0.50
N ARG A 80 -4.71 28.81 -0.38
CA ARG A 80 -5.07 27.96 -1.53
C ARG A 80 -6.57 27.80 -1.74
N GLY A 81 -7.36 28.09 -0.71
CA GLY A 81 -8.80 27.86 -0.68
C GLY A 81 -9.18 26.38 -0.53
N PRO A 82 -10.47 26.06 -0.39
CA PRO A 82 -10.94 24.72 0.00
C PRO A 82 -10.86 23.66 -1.10
N VAL A 83 -10.65 24.05 -2.36
CA VAL A 83 -10.63 23.16 -3.54
C VAL A 83 -9.22 23.12 -4.13
N ASP A 84 -8.34 22.38 -3.50
CA ASP A 84 -6.91 22.34 -3.82
C ASP A 84 -6.36 20.92 -3.56
N PRO A 85 -5.36 20.43 -4.32
CA PRO A 85 -4.80 19.10 -4.10
C PRO A 85 -4.23 18.93 -2.68
N ASP A 86 -3.56 19.95 -2.13
CA ASP A 86 -2.95 19.88 -0.80
C ASP A 86 -4.03 19.82 0.29
N VAL A 87 -5.16 20.50 0.07
CA VAL A 87 -6.33 20.41 0.94
C VAL A 87 -6.99 19.04 0.86
N ALA A 88 -7.09 18.44 -0.34
CA ALA A 88 -7.63 17.08 -0.49
C ALA A 88 -6.78 16.05 0.27
N VAL A 89 -5.45 16.16 0.17
CA VAL A 89 -4.49 15.34 0.95
C VAL A 89 -4.73 15.51 2.45
N ALA A 90 -4.77 16.75 2.93
CA ALA A 90 -4.97 17.04 4.35
C ALA A 90 -6.32 16.51 4.87
N LEU A 91 -7.39 16.59 4.07
CA LEU A 91 -8.69 16.02 4.40
C LEU A 91 -8.63 14.49 4.53
N ALA A 92 -7.99 13.79 3.58
CA ALA A 92 -7.90 12.33 3.60
C ALA A 92 -7.13 11.84 4.83
N GLU A 93 -5.97 12.44 5.11
CA GLU A 93 -5.20 12.12 6.31
C GLU A 93 -5.92 12.52 7.60
N GLY A 94 -6.63 13.64 7.57
CA GLY A 94 -7.51 14.09 8.63
C GLY A 94 -8.54 13.05 9.03
N GLY A 95 -9.30 12.55 8.05
CA GLY A 95 -10.28 11.48 8.26
C GLY A 95 -9.65 10.22 8.83
N ARG A 96 -8.53 9.78 8.23
CA ARG A 96 -7.76 8.62 8.69
C ARG A 96 -7.40 8.74 10.17
N ARG A 97 -6.81 9.87 10.57
CA ARG A 97 -6.39 10.13 11.97
C ARG A 97 -7.59 10.26 12.92
N ARG A 98 -8.61 11.04 12.55
CA ARG A 98 -9.75 11.36 13.43
C ARG A 98 -10.64 10.16 13.69
N CYS A 99 -10.79 9.27 12.71
CA CYS A 99 -11.60 8.06 12.83
C CYS A 99 -10.80 6.82 13.27
N GLY A 100 -9.47 6.93 13.37
CA GLY A 100 -8.59 5.80 13.67
C GLY A 100 -8.73 4.68 12.64
N ALA A 101 -8.63 5.04 11.35
CA ALA A 101 -8.74 4.11 10.24
C ALA A 101 -7.37 3.87 9.57
N ASP A 102 -7.24 2.75 8.86
CA ASP A 102 -6.04 2.46 8.06
C ASP A 102 -6.00 3.32 6.79
N TRP A 103 -7.18 3.57 6.23
CA TRP A 103 -7.40 4.37 5.03
C TRP A 103 -8.29 5.59 5.30
N GLY A 104 -7.94 6.72 4.69
CA GLY A 104 -8.78 7.91 4.61
C GLY A 104 -9.04 8.29 3.16
N LEU A 105 -10.31 8.48 2.79
CA LEU A 105 -10.73 8.87 1.44
C LEU A 105 -11.45 10.22 1.48
N ALA A 106 -10.95 11.20 0.74
CA ALA A 106 -11.51 12.55 0.75
C ALA A 106 -11.97 13.05 -0.62
N THR A 107 -12.96 13.95 -0.59
CA THR A 107 -13.49 14.64 -1.78
C THR A 107 -13.61 16.15 -1.53
N THR A 108 -13.08 16.97 -2.44
CA THR A 108 -13.29 18.42 -2.47
C THR A 108 -13.35 18.92 -3.90
N GLY A 109 -14.14 19.95 -4.20
CA GLY A 109 -14.43 20.31 -5.60
C GLY A 109 -15.63 21.21 -5.78
N VAL A 110 -15.82 21.65 -7.02
CA VAL A 110 -16.91 22.54 -7.43
C VAL A 110 -17.95 21.74 -8.22
N ALA A 111 -19.04 21.35 -7.55
CA ALA A 111 -20.14 20.62 -8.22
C ALA A 111 -21.04 21.52 -9.07
N GLY A 112 -20.96 22.85 -8.92
CA GLY A 112 -21.83 23.81 -9.61
C GLY A 112 -23.18 24.04 -8.92
N PRO A 113 -24.09 24.79 -9.57
CA PRO A 113 -24.08 25.13 -11.00
C PRO A 113 -23.14 26.27 -11.39
N GLU A 114 -22.61 27.03 -10.43
CA GLU A 114 -21.73 28.17 -10.69
C GLU A 114 -20.27 27.88 -10.27
N PRO A 115 -19.27 28.54 -10.90
CA PRO A 115 -17.89 28.53 -10.42
C PRO A 115 -17.78 29.01 -8.97
N GLN A 116 -16.75 28.57 -8.26
CA GLN A 116 -16.48 29.00 -6.88
C GLN A 116 -15.03 29.49 -6.78
N ASP A 117 -14.82 30.69 -6.23
CA ASP A 117 -13.48 31.27 -6.00
C ASP A 117 -12.58 31.23 -7.25
N GLY A 118 -13.16 31.49 -8.43
CA GLY A 118 -12.47 31.44 -9.72
C GLY A 118 -12.20 30.02 -10.27
N LYS A 119 -12.60 28.97 -9.55
CA LYS A 119 -12.45 27.56 -9.96
C LYS A 119 -13.68 27.10 -10.76
N PRO A 120 -13.48 26.48 -11.94
CA PRO A 120 -14.59 26.10 -12.81
C PRO A 120 -15.41 24.96 -12.21
N VAL A 121 -16.69 24.90 -12.60
CA VAL A 121 -17.56 23.74 -12.32
C VAL A 121 -16.91 22.49 -12.90
N GLY A 122 -16.90 21.42 -12.13
CA GLY A 122 -16.30 20.15 -12.54
C GLY A 122 -14.89 19.94 -12.04
N LEU A 123 -14.19 20.98 -11.56
CA LEU A 123 -12.89 20.81 -10.92
C LEU A 123 -13.06 20.12 -9.57
N VAL A 124 -12.53 18.92 -9.45
CA VAL A 124 -12.63 18.08 -8.24
C VAL A 124 -11.27 17.46 -7.93
N TYR A 125 -10.99 17.31 -6.65
CA TYR A 125 -9.87 16.52 -6.14
C TYR A 125 -10.40 15.39 -5.26
N VAL A 126 -9.91 14.18 -5.51
CA VAL A 126 -10.11 13.03 -4.64
C VAL A 126 -8.75 12.58 -4.12
N ALA A 127 -8.68 12.21 -2.84
CA ALA A 127 -7.41 11.79 -2.22
C ALA A 127 -7.60 10.55 -1.35
N ALA A 128 -6.64 9.64 -1.40
CA ALA A 128 -6.60 8.43 -0.61
C ALA A 128 -5.29 8.38 0.20
N ALA A 129 -5.43 8.46 1.53
CA ALA A 129 -4.34 8.31 2.49
C ALA A 129 -4.31 6.88 3.02
N GLY A 130 -3.17 6.20 2.94
CA GLY A 130 -3.03 4.82 3.39
C GLY A 130 -1.64 4.47 3.92
N PRO A 131 -1.33 3.18 4.12
CA PRO A 131 -0.03 2.71 4.61
C PRO A 131 1.15 3.17 3.74
N SER A 132 0.94 3.20 2.43
CA SER A 132 1.96 3.57 1.42
C SER A 132 1.98 5.08 1.09
N GLY A 133 1.53 5.92 2.02
CA GLY A 133 1.39 7.36 1.84
C GLY A 133 0.09 7.80 1.19
N THR A 134 -0.03 9.11 0.92
CA THR A 134 -1.24 9.75 0.39
C THR A 134 -1.11 10.03 -1.10
N HIS A 135 -2.16 9.73 -1.87
CA HIS A 135 -2.25 10.05 -3.29
C HIS A 135 -3.46 10.93 -3.55
N VAL A 136 -3.31 11.91 -4.45
CA VAL A 136 -4.38 12.84 -4.86
C VAL A 136 -4.53 12.81 -6.37
N ARG A 137 -5.77 12.85 -6.83
CA ARG A 137 -6.15 12.89 -8.25
C ARG A 137 -7.02 14.09 -8.50
N GLN A 138 -6.61 14.94 -9.44
CA GLN A 138 -7.48 15.95 -10.04
C GLN A 138 -8.42 15.29 -11.05
N LEU A 139 -9.66 15.76 -11.07
CA LEU A 139 -10.69 15.38 -12.02
C LEU A 139 -11.29 16.65 -12.62
N ASP A 140 -11.48 16.63 -13.93
CA ASP A 140 -12.16 17.67 -14.70
C ASP A 140 -13.47 17.08 -15.24
N LEU A 141 -14.51 17.12 -14.41
CA LEU A 141 -15.78 16.44 -14.66
C LEU A 141 -16.78 17.33 -15.40
N ALA A 142 -17.43 16.78 -16.43
CA ALA A 142 -18.48 17.48 -17.16
C ALA A 142 -19.88 17.10 -16.67
N GLY A 143 -20.87 17.97 -16.89
CA GLY A 143 -22.28 17.68 -16.64
C GLY A 143 -22.88 18.49 -15.49
N GLY A 144 -24.09 18.09 -15.07
CA GLY A 144 -24.82 18.75 -13.99
C GLY A 144 -24.30 18.38 -12.61
N ARG A 145 -24.72 19.14 -11.59
CA ARG A 145 -24.30 18.98 -10.19
C ARG A 145 -24.39 17.55 -9.67
N ASP A 146 -25.50 16.87 -9.92
CA ASP A 146 -25.69 15.50 -9.43
C ASP A 146 -24.81 14.49 -10.16
N HIS A 147 -24.56 14.71 -11.47
CA HIS A 147 -23.62 13.89 -12.22
C HIS A 147 -22.19 14.05 -11.70
N ILE A 148 -21.74 15.29 -11.48
CA ILE A 148 -20.40 15.57 -10.94
C ILE A 148 -20.23 14.90 -9.57
N ARG A 149 -21.23 14.98 -8.69
CA ARG A 149 -21.19 14.34 -7.37
C ARG A 149 -21.09 12.81 -7.48
N SER A 150 -21.92 12.18 -8.30
CA SER A 150 -21.89 10.72 -8.48
C SER A 150 -20.60 10.24 -9.15
N ALA A 151 -20.10 10.97 -10.16
CA ALA A 151 -18.82 10.66 -10.81
C ALA A 151 -17.64 10.80 -9.82
N THR A 152 -17.67 11.82 -8.96
CA THR A 152 -16.68 11.98 -7.88
C THR A 152 -16.62 10.77 -6.95
N VAL A 153 -17.77 10.21 -6.57
CA VAL A 153 -17.84 9.01 -5.71
C VAL A 153 -17.18 7.82 -6.40
N ILE A 154 -17.50 7.58 -7.68
CA ILE A 154 -16.93 6.49 -8.47
C ILE A 154 -15.41 6.63 -8.56
N GLU A 155 -14.91 7.83 -8.90
CA GLU A 155 -13.47 8.08 -9.04
C GLU A 155 -12.70 7.99 -7.72
N ALA A 156 -13.32 8.42 -6.60
CA ALA A 156 -12.73 8.23 -5.28
C ALA A 156 -12.55 6.74 -4.93
N LEU A 157 -13.57 5.91 -5.21
CA LEU A 157 -13.53 4.47 -4.96
C LEU A 157 -12.53 3.75 -5.88
N ARG A 158 -12.42 4.19 -7.15
CA ARG A 158 -11.40 3.70 -8.10
C ARG A 158 -10.00 4.02 -7.60
N LEU A 159 -9.75 5.27 -7.22
CA LEU A 159 -8.47 5.66 -6.63
C LEU A 159 -8.11 4.79 -5.42
N LEU A 160 -9.05 4.56 -4.50
CA LEU A 160 -8.79 3.70 -3.35
C LEU A 160 -8.45 2.26 -3.76
N THR A 161 -9.17 1.70 -4.73
CA THR A 161 -8.90 0.35 -5.26
C THR A 161 -7.49 0.25 -5.85
N GLU A 162 -7.07 1.25 -6.62
CA GLU A 162 -5.73 1.31 -7.19
C GLU A 162 -4.67 1.36 -6.08
N ARG A 163 -4.88 2.18 -5.04
CA ARG A 163 -3.94 2.32 -3.92
C ARG A 163 -3.82 1.06 -3.06
N ILE A 164 -4.90 0.32 -2.88
CA ILE A 164 -4.88 -0.99 -2.20
C ILE A 164 -4.00 -1.96 -3.00
N ARG A 165 -4.21 -2.06 -4.32
CA ARG A 165 -3.43 -2.94 -5.20
C ARG A 165 -1.95 -2.59 -5.26
N GLU A 166 -1.62 -1.30 -5.28
CA GLU A 166 -0.22 -0.84 -5.22
C GLU A 166 0.43 -1.24 -3.90
N THR A 167 -0.34 -1.23 -2.80
CA THR A 167 0.15 -1.72 -1.50
C THR A 167 0.35 -3.23 -1.51
N ASP A 168 -0.55 -4.00 -2.13
CA ASP A 168 -0.38 -5.46 -2.32
C ASP A 168 0.90 -5.77 -3.10
N ALA A 169 1.11 -5.08 -4.22
CA ALA A 169 2.29 -5.27 -5.08
C ALA A 169 3.59 -4.96 -4.31
N ALA A 170 3.62 -3.83 -3.59
CA ALA A 170 4.79 -3.47 -2.78
C ALA A 170 5.07 -4.49 -1.66
N GLN A 171 4.03 -5.05 -1.03
CA GLN A 171 4.17 -6.09 0.00
C GLN A 171 4.69 -7.40 -0.60
N ALA A 172 4.21 -7.79 -1.79
CA ALA A 172 4.68 -8.98 -2.48
C ALA A 172 6.15 -8.86 -2.91
N ASP A 173 6.54 -7.70 -3.46
CA ASP A 173 7.93 -7.44 -3.87
C ASP A 173 8.89 -7.47 -2.66
N ALA A 174 8.49 -6.88 -1.54
CA ALA A 174 9.27 -6.93 -0.30
C ALA A 174 9.44 -8.37 0.22
N ALA A 175 8.35 -9.15 0.25
CA ALA A 175 8.40 -10.55 0.69
C ALA A 175 9.29 -11.43 -0.20
N GLN A 176 9.29 -11.18 -1.52
CA GLN A 176 10.18 -11.87 -2.46
C GLN A 176 11.66 -11.49 -2.24
N ALA A 177 11.94 -10.22 -1.97
CA ALA A 177 13.29 -9.77 -1.66
C ALA A 177 13.82 -10.39 -0.35
N ASP A 178 12.99 -10.45 0.69
CA ASP A 178 13.34 -11.08 1.97
C ASP A 178 13.59 -12.59 1.82
N ALA A 179 12.76 -13.29 1.04
CA ALA A 179 12.96 -14.70 0.73
C ALA A 179 14.27 -14.95 -0.04
N ALA A 180 14.57 -14.11 -1.05
CA ALA A 180 15.80 -14.22 -1.81
C ALA A 180 17.05 -13.95 -0.94
N GLN A 181 16.97 -13.03 0.01
CA GLN A 181 18.05 -12.76 0.97
C GLN A 181 18.24 -13.93 1.95
N ALA A 182 17.16 -14.55 2.42
CA ALA A 182 17.23 -15.73 3.29
C ALA A 182 17.86 -16.93 2.55
N ASP A 183 17.46 -17.16 1.30
CA ASP A 183 18.02 -18.22 0.46
C ASP A 183 19.52 -18.00 0.19
N ALA A 184 19.93 -16.76 -0.10
CA ALA A 184 21.34 -16.41 -0.28
C ALA A 184 22.14 -16.63 1.01
N ALA A 185 21.62 -16.20 2.17
CA ALA A 185 22.28 -16.41 3.46
C ALA A 185 22.42 -17.89 3.83
N GLN A 186 21.44 -18.72 3.48
CA GLN A 186 21.52 -20.18 3.67
C GLN A 186 22.54 -20.82 2.74
N ALA A 187 22.64 -20.38 1.48
CA ALA A 187 23.64 -20.86 0.54
C ALA A 187 25.07 -20.49 0.99
N ASP A 188 25.27 -19.25 1.46
CA ASP A 188 26.56 -18.80 2.00
C ASP A 188 26.96 -19.59 3.25
N ALA A 189 26.02 -19.87 4.15
CA ALA A 189 26.25 -20.71 5.33
C ALA A 189 26.62 -22.16 4.94
N ALA A 190 25.91 -22.76 3.98
CA ALA A 190 26.20 -24.10 3.51
C ALA A 190 27.58 -24.21 2.83
N GLN A 191 28.01 -23.18 2.10
CA GLN A 191 29.36 -23.12 1.52
C GLN A 191 30.43 -23.00 2.59
N ALA A 192 30.20 -22.20 3.64
CA ALA A 192 31.13 -22.08 4.76
C ALA A 192 31.28 -23.40 5.53
N ASP A 193 30.17 -24.11 5.79
CA ASP A 193 30.18 -25.42 6.45
C ASP A 193 30.93 -26.46 5.61
N ALA A 194 30.71 -26.49 4.30
CA ALA A 194 31.43 -27.37 3.37
C ALA A 194 32.94 -27.07 3.37
N ALA A 195 33.34 -25.81 3.32
CA ALA A 195 34.74 -25.41 3.36
C ALA A 195 35.43 -25.79 4.68
N GLN A 196 34.73 -25.71 5.81
CA GLN A 196 35.23 -26.18 7.10
C GLN A 196 35.40 -27.70 7.15
N ALA A 197 34.46 -28.45 6.57
CA ALA A 197 34.55 -29.90 6.49
C ALA A 197 35.74 -30.36 5.62
N ASP A 198 35.95 -29.71 4.46
CA ASP A 198 37.08 -29.99 3.57
C ASP A 198 38.42 -29.68 4.26
N ALA A 199 38.52 -28.56 4.98
CA ALA A 199 39.70 -28.21 5.76
C ALA A 199 40.00 -29.24 6.87
N ALA A 200 38.97 -29.69 7.60
CA ALA A 200 39.12 -30.72 8.63
C ALA A 200 39.59 -32.07 8.07
N GLN A 201 39.13 -32.46 6.88
CA GLN A 201 39.59 -33.68 6.20
C GLN A 201 41.06 -33.57 5.76
N ALA A 202 41.48 -32.40 5.25
CA ALA A 202 42.86 -32.15 4.87
C ALA A 202 43.82 -32.22 6.08
N ASP A 203 43.44 -31.63 7.21
CA ASP A 203 44.21 -31.68 8.46
C ASP A 203 44.32 -33.11 8.99
N ALA A 204 43.23 -33.89 8.96
CA ALA A 204 43.24 -35.30 9.36
C ALA A 204 44.17 -36.14 8.46
N ALA A 205 44.14 -35.93 7.14
CA ALA A 205 45.02 -36.62 6.19
C ALA A 205 46.50 -36.29 6.43
N GLN A 206 46.83 -35.05 6.78
CA GLN A 206 48.20 -34.65 7.13
C GLN A 206 48.66 -35.31 8.44
N ALA A 207 47.78 -35.41 9.45
CA ALA A 207 48.09 -36.07 10.70
C ALA A 207 48.35 -37.57 10.50
N ASP A 208 47.54 -38.26 9.70
CA ASP A 208 47.72 -39.67 9.37
C ASP A 208 49.03 -39.91 8.60
N ALA A 209 49.37 -39.04 7.63
CA ALA A 209 50.64 -39.10 6.92
C ALA A 209 51.84 -38.92 7.85
N ALA A 210 51.77 -37.97 8.80
CA ALA A 210 52.82 -37.75 9.79
C ALA A 210 53.01 -38.96 10.74
N GLN A 211 51.91 -39.65 11.12
CA GLN A 211 51.98 -40.87 11.92
C GLN A 211 52.59 -42.04 11.13
N ALA A 212 52.25 -42.17 9.84
CA ALA A 212 52.82 -43.19 8.97
C ALA A 212 54.34 -43.01 8.77
N ASP A 213 54.80 -41.77 8.56
CA ASP A 213 56.22 -41.46 8.45
C ASP A 213 56.98 -41.73 9.77
N ALA A 214 56.38 -41.39 10.92
CA ALA A 214 56.93 -41.71 12.23
C ALA A 214 57.07 -43.23 12.46
N ALA A 215 56.08 -44.02 12.01
CA ALA A 215 56.13 -45.47 12.09
C ALA A 215 57.23 -46.08 11.19
N GLN A 216 57.43 -45.54 9.98
CA GLN A 216 58.51 -45.98 9.08
C GLN A 216 59.91 -45.59 9.61
N ALA A 217 60.05 -44.44 10.26
CA ALA A 217 61.29 -44.02 10.92
C ALA A 217 61.64 -44.92 12.13
N GLY A 218 60.63 -45.36 12.89
CA GLY A 218 60.79 -46.32 13.98
C GLY A 218 61.24 -47.72 13.52
N GLY A 219 60.69 -48.22 12.41
CA GLY A 219 61.06 -49.52 11.83
C GLY A 219 62.52 -49.59 11.32
N ARG A 220 63.07 -48.47 10.83
CA ARG A 220 64.46 -48.41 10.35
C ARG A 220 65.52 -48.43 11.46
N ARG A 221 65.18 -48.05 12.69
CA ARG A 221 66.09 -48.15 13.85
C ARG A 221 66.24 -49.56 14.42
N ALA A 222 65.32 -50.48 14.12
CA ALA A 222 65.38 -51.87 14.60
C ALA A 222 66.25 -52.81 13.74
N GLY A 223 66.73 -52.36 12.57
CA GLY A 223 67.49 -53.19 11.62
C GLY A 223 69.02 -53.10 11.71
N ALA A 224 69.58 -52.16 12.47
CA ALA A 224 71.02 -51.92 12.56
C ALA A 224 71.59 -52.44 13.89
N GLY A 225 71.67 -53.76 14.06
CA GLY A 225 72.12 -54.37 15.31
C GLY A 225 72.37 -55.87 15.24
N ARG A 226 73.08 -56.35 14.22
CA ARG A 226 73.74 -57.67 14.26
C ARG A 226 75.09 -57.60 13.57
N ARG A 227 76.15 -57.56 14.37
CA ARG A 227 77.40 -58.31 14.21
C ARG A 227 78.18 -58.22 15.52
#